data_AF-A0A5E3XH24-F1
#
_entry.id   AF-A0A5E3XH24-F1
#
_cell.length_a   1.000
_cell.length_b   1.000
_cell.length_c   1.000
_cell.angle_alpha   90.00
_cell.angle_beta   90.00
_cell.angle_gamma   90.00
#
_symmetry.space_group_name_H-M   'P 1'
#
loop_
_entity.id
_entity.type
_entity.pdbx_description
1 polymer ?
#
loop_
_entity_poly.entity_id
_entity_poly.type
_entity_poly.pdbx_seq_one_letter_code
_entity_poly.pdbx_strand_id
1 'polypeptide(L)'
;MTQTIVLPDGYFIGRKGKILPIGTDQYAVYGVRCGRHGTHVVSTRAEMLSETSGFSGAVGRGFDTVKEAQDWCDEHILAVNPRRIADLRTEADALASELQSAQSRM
;
A
#
# COMPACT_ATOMS: atom_id res chain seq x y z
N MET A 1 6.10 34.44 -18.24
CA MET A 1 7.53 34.17 -18.28
C MET A 1 7.74 32.74 -17.80
N THR A 2 8.21 31.84 -18.67
CA THR A 2 8.43 30.44 -18.31
C THR A 2 9.87 30.32 -17.79
N GLN A 3 10.07 30.12 -16.50
CA GLN A 3 11.39 29.80 -15.95
C GLN A 3 11.68 28.33 -16.19
N THR A 4 12.69 28.03 -17.01
CA THR A 4 13.20 26.68 -17.19
C THR A 4 14.10 26.36 -16.00
N ILE A 5 13.69 25.42 -15.14
CA ILE A 5 14.50 24.92 -14.03
C ILE A 5 15.38 23.79 -14.58
N VAL A 6 16.70 23.96 -14.53
CA VAL A 6 17.67 22.90 -14.84
C VAL A 6 17.85 22.04 -13.59
N LEU A 7 17.45 20.77 -13.67
CA LEU A 7 17.61 19.81 -12.58
C LEU A 7 18.92 19.05 -12.75
N PRO A 8 19.71 18.86 -11.67
CA PRO A 8 20.87 17.96 -11.69
C PRO A 8 20.45 16.51 -11.97
N ASP A 9 21.34 15.74 -12.60
CA ASP A 9 21.13 14.31 -12.84
C ASP A 9 20.88 13.56 -11.52
N GLY A 10 19.89 12.66 -11.53
CA GLY A 10 19.52 11.91 -10.33
C GLY A 10 18.55 12.63 -9.38
N TYR A 11 18.04 13.81 -9.75
CA TYR A 11 17.05 14.55 -8.95
C TYR A 11 15.74 14.79 -9.71
N PHE A 12 14.66 15.04 -8.97
CA PHE A 12 13.35 15.40 -9.52
C PHE A 12 12.64 16.45 -8.66
N ILE A 13 11.68 17.17 -9.25
CA ILE A 13 10.83 18.11 -8.50
C ILE A 13 9.70 17.31 -7.83
N GLY A 14 9.82 17.13 -6.53
CA GLY A 14 8.80 16.52 -5.69
C GLY A 14 7.74 17.50 -5.19
N ARG A 15 6.91 17.01 -4.26
CA ARG A 15 5.79 17.75 -3.70
C ARG A 15 6.23 19.10 -3.11
N LYS A 16 5.40 20.13 -3.30
CA LYS A 16 5.67 21.53 -2.90
C LYS A 16 6.90 22.15 -3.60
N GLY A 17 7.31 21.61 -4.76
CA GLY A 17 8.42 22.16 -5.54
C GLY A 17 9.81 21.83 -4.97
N LYS A 18 9.92 20.88 -4.03
CA LYS A 18 11.20 20.48 -3.45
C LYS A 18 11.99 19.62 -4.44
N ILE A 19 13.27 19.92 -4.62
CA ILE A 19 14.19 19.08 -5.39
C ILE A 19 14.61 17.90 -4.51
N LEU A 20 14.35 16.67 -4.94
CA LEU A 20 14.61 15.45 -4.18
C LEU A 20 15.43 14.45 -5.04
N PRO A 21 16.32 13.65 -4.42
CA PRO A 21 16.97 12.54 -5.11
C PRO A 21 15.93 11.54 -5.64
N ILE A 22 16.14 11.01 -6.83
CA ILE A 22 15.33 9.91 -7.37
C ILE A 22 15.36 8.72 -6.40
N GLY A 23 14.19 8.16 -6.13
CA GLY A 23 14.02 7.09 -5.14
C GLY A 23 13.63 7.59 -3.74
N THR A 24 13.64 8.91 -3.50
CA THR A 24 13.17 9.47 -2.23
C THR A 24 11.65 9.34 -2.08
N ASP A 25 11.23 8.85 -0.92
CA ASP A 25 9.83 8.83 -0.54
C ASP A 25 9.29 10.24 -0.30
N GLN A 26 8.11 10.51 -0.85
CA GLN A 26 7.45 11.83 -0.78
C GLN A 26 6.27 11.85 0.18
N TYR A 27 5.93 10.69 0.73
CA TYR A 27 4.78 10.44 1.58
C TYR A 27 5.22 9.61 2.77
N ALA A 28 4.49 9.69 3.87
CA ALA A 28 4.81 8.93 5.07
C ALA A 28 4.53 7.43 4.88
N VAL A 29 3.51 7.11 4.09
CA VAL A 29 3.09 5.75 3.75
C VAL A 29 2.47 5.68 2.37
N TYR A 30 2.28 4.47 1.88
CA TYR A 30 1.70 4.18 0.58
C TYR A 30 0.63 3.10 0.69
N GLY A 31 -0.56 3.37 0.18
CA GLY A 31 -1.61 2.37 0.02
C GLY A 31 -1.48 1.64 -1.32
N VAL A 32 -1.77 0.36 -1.30
CA VAL A 32 -1.82 -0.53 -2.45
C VAL A 32 -3.21 -1.14 -2.51
N ARG A 33 -3.88 -1.06 -3.66
CA ARG A 33 -5.13 -1.78 -3.98
C ARG A 33 -4.85 -2.79 -5.08
N CYS A 34 -5.37 -4.02 -4.94
CA CYS A 34 -5.16 -5.11 -5.90
C CYS A 34 -3.68 -5.38 -6.23
N GLY A 35 -2.77 -5.20 -5.28
CA GLY A 35 -1.36 -5.52 -5.48
C GLY A 35 -1.11 -7.02 -5.58
N ARG A 36 0.13 -7.40 -5.84
CA ARG A 36 0.58 -8.81 -5.84
C ARG A 36 0.19 -9.54 -4.55
N HIS A 37 0.25 -8.89 -3.40
CA HIS A 37 -0.17 -9.42 -2.10
C HIS A 37 -1.52 -8.86 -1.63
N GLY A 38 -2.36 -8.39 -2.55
CA GLY A 38 -3.67 -7.83 -2.25
C GLY A 38 -3.64 -6.36 -1.83
N THR A 39 -4.71 -5.92 -1.17
CA THR A 39 -4.89 -4.51 -0.76
C THR A 39 -4.33 -4.30 0.65
N HIS A 40 -3.33 -3.44 0.80
CA HIS A 40 -2.64 -3.21 2.08
C HIS A 40 -1.84 -1.89 2.05
N VAL A 41 -1.23 -1.52 3.19
CA VAL A 41 -0.39 -0.31 3.34
C VAL A 41 1.07 -0.72 3.51
N VAL A 42 1.97 0.01 2.85
CA VAL A 42 3.43 -0.16 2.91
C VAL A 42 4.12 1.15 3.28
N SER A 43 5.39 1.06 3.69
CA SER A 43 6.12 2.20 4.27
C SER A 43 6.88 3.01 3.23
N THR A 44 7.22 2.39 2.09
CA THR A 44 8.05 3.02 1.05
C THR A 44 7.40 2.94 -0.32
N ARG A 45 7.76 3.88 -1.20
CA ARG A 45 7.37 3.89 -2.61
C ARG A 45 7.93 2.69 -3.34
N ALA A 46 9.13 2.23 -2.98
CA ALA A 46 9.77 1.08 -3.59
C ALA A 46 8.94 -0.19 -3.38
N GLU A 47 8.46 -0.43 -2.15
CA GLU A 47 7.55 -1.52 -1.83
C GLU A 47 6.24 -1.40 -2.63
N MET A 48 5.62 -0.22 -2.66
CA MET A 48 4.38 0.01 -3.42
C MET A 48 4.57 -0.29 -4.92
N LEU A 49 5.71 0.11 -5.51
CA LEU A 49 6.03 -0.21 -6.90
C LEU A 49 6.25 -1.72 -7.09
N SER A 50 6.88 -2.39 -6.15
CA SER A 50 7.07 -3.85 -6.21
C SER A 50 5.74 -4.62 -6.20
N GLU A 51 4.73 -4.08 -5.52
CA GLU A 51 3.38 -4.65 -5.48
C GLU A 51 2.57 -4.40 -6.76
N THR A 52 2.75 -3.23 -7.36
CA THR A 52 1.90 -2.73 -8.45
C THR A 52 2.48 -2.95 -9.85
N SER A 53 3.80 -3.02 -9.97
CA SER A 53 4.49 -3.07 -11.26
C SER A 53 4.20 -4.38 -11.99
N GLY A 54 3.62 -4.27 -13.19
CA GLY A 54 3.31 -5.41 -14.04
C GLY A 54 2.11 -6.25 -13.58
N PHE A 55 1.36 -5.81 -12.56
CA PHE A 55 0.16 -6.49 -12.10
C PHE A 55 -1.12 -5.76 -12.56
N SER A 56 -1.94 -6.45 -13.36
CA SER A 56 -3.13 -5.84 -13.97
C SER A 56 -4.15 -5.45 -12.89
N GLY A 57 -4.60 -4.19 -12.93
CA GLY A 57 -5.56 -3.65 -11.98
C GLY A 57 -4.97 -3.22 -10.62
N ALA A 58 -3.66 -3.38 -10.41
CA ALA A 58 -3.02 -2.86 -9.21
C ALA A 58 -2.93 -1.33 -9.25
N VAL A 59 -3.24 -0.68 -8.12
CA VAL A 59 -3.17 0.77 -7.97
C VAL A 59 -2.44 1.12 -6.68
N GLY A 60 -1.42 1.97 -6.79
CA GLY A 60 -0.68 2.50 -5.65
C GLY A 60 -0.89 4.00 -5.47
N ARG A 61 -0.97 4.46 -4.22
CA ARG A 61 -1.09 5.89 -3.88
C ARG A 61 -0.35 6.22 -2.59
N GLY A 62 0.33 7.37 -2.54
CA GLY A 62 0.98 7.87 -1.32
C GLY A 62 0.07 8.75 -0.45
N PHE A 63 0.26 8.71 0.86
CA PHE A 63 -0.52 9.44 1.87
C PHE A 63 0.35 10.07 2.95
N ASP A 64 -0.13 11.14 3.55
CA ASP A 64 0.59 11.85 4.63
C ASP A 64 0.43 11.14 5.98
N THR A 65 -0.58 10.29 6.12
CA THR A 65 -0.85 9.54 7.35
C THR A 65 -1.20 8.08 7.08
N VAL A 66 -0.86 7.22 8.04
CA VAL A 66 -1.23 5.78 8.04
C VAL A 66 -2.74 5.62 7.95
N LYS A 67 -3.49 6.44 8.71
CA LYS A 67 -4.95 6.35 8.77
C LYS A 67 -5.60 6.60 7.41
N GLU A 68 -5.19 7.64 6.68
CA GLU A 68 -5.75 7.93 5.35
C GLU A 68 -5.47 6.81 4.35
N ALA A 69 -4.27 6.22 4.40
CA ALA A 69 -3.92 5.08 3.56
C ALA A 69 -4.79 3.86 3.87
N GLN A 70 -5.01 3.58 5.16
CA GLN A 70 -5.88 2.50 5.64
C GLN A 70 -7.33 2.71 5.21
N ASP A 71 -7.91 3.89 5.49
CA ASP A 71 -9.28 4.22 5.10
C ASP A 71 -9.49 4.03 3.59
N TRP A 72 -8.50 4.43 2.78
CA TRP A 72 -8.53 4.22 1.33
C TRP A 72 -8.42 2.73 0.95
N CYS A 73 -7.58 1.94 1.59
CA CYS A 73 -7.54 0.49 1.35
C CYS A 73 -8.87 -0.19 1.74
N ASP A 74 -9.42 0.18 2.89
CA ASP A 74 -10.64 -0.40 3.46
C ASP A 74 -11.87 -0.10 2.62
N GLU A 75 -12.02 1.14 2.13
CA GLU A 75 -13.10 1.53 1.22
C GLU A 75 -13.16 0.58 0.01
N HIS A 76 -12.01 0.22 -0.56
CA HIS A 76 -11.95 -0.68 -1.71
C HIS A 76 -12.23 -2.13 -1.34
N ILE A 77 -11.68 -2.59 -0.22
CA ILE A 77 -11.95 -3.94 0.30
C ILE A 77 -13.46 -4.12 0.47
N LEU A 78 -14.13 -3.16 1.13
CA LEU A 78 -15.57 -3.16 1.36
C LEU A 78 -16.38 -3.07 0.06
N ALA A 79 -15.93 -2.27 -0.91
CA ALA A 79 -16.62 -2.10 -2.18
C ALA A 79 -16.49 -3.31 -3.12
N VAL A 80 -15.33 -3.97 -3.14
CA VAL A 80 -15.04 -5.02 -4.13
C VAL A 80 -15.55 -6.39 -3.68
N ASN A 81 -15.60 -6.71 -2.39
CA ASN A 81 -16.02 -8.06 -2.00
C ASN A 81 -16.47 -8.26 -0.54
N PRO A 82 -17.69 -7.82 -0.15
CA PRO A 82 -18.21 -8.06 1.19
C PRO A 82 -18.35 -9.56 1.54
N ARG A 83 -18.62 -10.42 0.55
CA ARG A 83 -18.69 -11.88 0.74
C ARG A 83 -17.33 -12.51 0.98
N ARG A 84 -16.33 -12.17 0.16
CA ARG A 84 -14.98 -12.72 0.32
C ARG A 84 -14.31 -12.31 1.63
N ILE A 85 -14.64 -11.15 2.19
CA ILE A 85 -14.18 -10.77 3.54
C ILE A 85 -14.81 -11.67 4.60
N ALA A 86 -16.10 -12.01 4.47
CA ALA A 86 -16.78 -12.91 5.39
C ALA A 86 -16.17 -14.33 5.33
N ASP A 87 -15.86 -14.80 4.12
CA ASP A 87 -15.21 -16.10 3.90
C ASP A 87 -13.80 -16.11 4.51
N LEU A 88 -12.99 -15.09 4.23
CA LEU A 88 -11.63 -14.96 4.80
C LEU A 88 -11.63 -14.85 6.34
N ARG A 89 -12.63 -14.18 6.92
CA ARG A 89 -12.79 -14.15 8.39
C ARG A 89 -13.06 -15.53 8.95
N THR A 90 -13.94 -16.29 8.30
CA THR A 90 -14.27 -17.66 8.72
C THR A 90 -13.03 -18.57 8.66
N GLU A 91 -12.22 -18.46 7.60
CA GLU A 91 -10.95 -19.20 7.48
C GLU A 91 -9.93 -18.79 8.55
N ALA A 92 -9.80 -17.50 8.85
CA ALA A 92 -8.88 -17.00 9.88
C ALA A 92 -9.28 -17.48 11.28
N ASP A 93 -10.57 -17.47 11.61
CA ASP A 93 -11.09 -17.96 12.89
C ASP A 93 -10.84 -19.47 13.05
N ALA A 94 -10.99 -20.25 11.98
CA ALA A 94 -10.68 -21.68 11.98
C ALA A 94 -9.19 -21.95 12.26
N LEU A 95 -8.30 -21.23 11.57
CA LEU A 95 -6.84 -21.34 11.77
C LEU A 95 -6.41 -20.92 13.18
N ALA A 96 -7.01 -19.85 13.74
CA ALA A 96 -6.75 -19.41 15.11
C ALA A 96 -7.16 -20.49 16.14
N SER A 97 -8.31 -21.13 15.94
CA SER A 97 -8.79 -22.23 16.79
C SER A 97 -7.86 -23.45 16.74
N GLU A 98 -7.33 -23.80 15.57
CA GLU A 98 -6.36 -24.87 15.42
C GLU A 98 -5.03 -24.55 16.12
N LEU A 99 -4.53 -23.32 15.97
CA LEU A 99 -3.33 -22.85 16.67
C LEU A 99 -3.47 -22.94 18.19
N GLN A 100 -4.60 -22.48 18.73
CA GLN A 100 -4.89 -22.56 20.16
C GLN A 100 -4.99 -24.02 20.65
N SER A 101 -5.58 -24.89 19.84
CA SER A 101 -5.65 -26.33 20.11
C SER A 101 -4.27 -27.00 20.06
N ALA A 102 -3.35 -26.51 19.23
CA ALA A 102 -1.98 -27.00 19.16
C ALA A 102 -1.15 -26.52 20.36
N GLN A 103 -1.30 -25.26 20.76
CA GLN A 103 -0.60 -24.67 21.90
C GLN A 103 -1.04 -25.27 23.24
N SER A 104 -2.32 -25.63 23.39
CA SER A 104 -2.84 -26.26 24.62
C SER A 104 -2.40 -27.72 24.81
N ARG A 105 -1.75 -28.33 23.80
CA ARG A 105 -1.17 -29.69 23.86
C ARG A 105 0.32 -29.69 24.22
N MET A 106 0.95 -28.52 24.37
CA MET A 106 2.30 -28.34 24.93
C MET A 106 2.22 -28.05 26.42
#